data_AF-T0RIT8-F1
#
_entry.id   AF-T0RIT8-F1
#
_cell.length_a   1.000
_cell.length_b   1.000
_cell.length_c   1.000
_cell.angle_alpha   90.00
_cell.angle_beta   90.00
_cell.angle_gamma   90.00
#
_symmetry.space_group_name_H-M   'P 1'
#
loop_
_entity.id
_entity.type
_entity.pdbx_description
1 polymer ?
#
loop_
_entity_poly.entity_id
_entity_poly.type
_entity_poly.pdbx_seq_one_letter_code
_entity_poly.pdbx_strand_id
1 'polypeptide(L)'
;MQSAFGTSSLNRHKCPAPATQTSISNHAMTLTVNAEAKKAAKRAHVALALFSEDLHPFKITEGGSFMAFAQTMLDIGLKSRARLLAKDVLAQPTTVQRALAVEAKEARAMLKPRLQAHPISSTSFISLTCSYITYDWKLVDQVLGVRSLSNEPHTAIFIKNETSSILKEYGIFSTTPINLDAGRHKPFIGNDGPRRKAQALHR
;
A
#
# COMPACT_ATOMS: atom_id res chain seq x y z
N MET A 1 16.01 78.74 17.75
CA MET A 1 14.55 78.92 17.88
C MET A 1 13.96 77.58 18.28
N GLN A 2 13.53 77.49 19.54
CA GLN A 2 12.84 76.35 20.13
C GLN A 2 11.36 76.41 19.75
N SER A 3 10.75 75.26 19.45
CA SER A 3 9.33 75.03 19.68
C SER A 3 9.19 73.65 20.31
N ALA A 4 8.59 73.64 21.49
CA ALA A 4 8.55 72.53 22.41
C ALA A 4 7.10 72.16 22.74
N PHE A 5 6.96 70.99 23.36
CA PHE A 5 5.83 70.50 24.16
C PHE A 5 4.59 70.01 23.39
N GLY A 6 3.93 68.91 23.77
CA GLY A 6 4.12 68.09 24.94
C GLY A 6 3.24 66.84 24.90
N THR A 7 3.76 65.75 25.48
CA THR A 7 2.98 64.57 25.87
C THR A 7 2.18 64.93 27.11
N SER A 8 0.88 65.20 26.92
CA SER A 8 -0.02 65.54 28.01
C SER A 8 -0.28 64.30 28.88
N SER A 9 0.26 64.36 30.10
CA SER A 9 -0.04 63.53 31.26
C SER A 9 -1.55 63.40 31.47
N LEU A 10 -2.10 62.18 31.32
CA LEU A 10 -3.46 61.90 31.77
C LEU A 10 -3.48 61.81 33.30
N ASN A 11 -4.04 62.88 33.85
CA ASN A 11 -4.30 63.13 35.25
C ASN A 11 -4.97 61.93 35.95
N ARG A 12 -4.49 61.68 37.18
CA ARG A 12 -5.13 60.81 38.17
C ARG A 12 -6.54 61.34 38.46
N HIS A 13 -7.56 60.65 37.97
CA HIS A 13 -8.91 60.83 38.46
C HIS A 13 -9.03 60.10 39.81
N LYS A 14 -9.42 60.82 40.86
CA LYS A 14 -9.86 60.23 42.13
C LYS A 14 -11.27 59.71 41.94
N CYS A 15 -11.43 58.48 41.47
CA CYS A 15 -12.71 57.79 41.58
C CYS A 15 -12.91 57.33 43.04
N PRO A 16 -14.00 57.73 43.72
CA PRO A 16 -14.39 57.10 44.98
C PRO A 16 -14.79 55.65 44.68
N ALA A 17 -14.19 54.71 45.40
CA ALA A 17 -14.50 53.29 45.28
C ALA A 17 -15.94 53.02 45.77
N PRO A 18 -16.80 52.35 44.98
CA PRO A 18 -17.88 51.57 45.51
C PRO A 18 -17.44 50.12 45.65
N ALA A 19 -17.74 49.57 46.82
CA ALA A 19 -17.44 48.21 47.23
C ALA A 19 -18.00 47.15 46.27
N THR A 20 -17.30 46.02 46.23
CA THR A 20 -17.81 44.70 45.80
C THR A 20 -18.26 44.60 44.35
N GLN A 21 -17.30 44.44 43.43
CA GLN A 21 -17.53 43.67 42.21
C GLN A 21 -16.39 42.68 42.00
N THR A 22 -16.81 41.41 42.11
CA THR A 22 -16.13 40.16 41.80
C THR A 22 -15.04 40.26 40.75
N SER A 23 -13.86 39.74 41.07
CA SER A 23 -12.84 39.44 40.08
C SER A 23 -13.46 38.62 38.95
N ILE A 24 -13.56 39.21 37.76
CA ILE A 24 -13.73 38.41 36.55
C ILE A 24 -12.40 37.69 36.38
N SER A 25 -12.31 36.52 37.01
CA SER A 25 -11.34 35.49 36.71
C SER A 25 -11.37 35.33 35.20
N ASN A 26 -10.26 35.68 34.55
CA ASN A 26 -9.95 35.14 33.24
C ASN A 26 -9.78 33.63 33.46
N HIS A 27 -10.90 32.91 33.50
CA HIS A 27 -10.91 31.47 33.34
C HIS A 27 -10.36 31.23 31.95
N ALA A 28 -9.05 31.04 31.88
CA ALA A 28 -8.42 30.30 30.80
C ALA A 28 -9.29 29.06 30.60
N MET A 29 -10.00 29.01 29.48
CA MET A 29 -10.63 27.80 28.98
C MET A 29 -9.49 26.83 28.73
N THR A 30 -9.06 26.13 29.78
CA THR A 30 -8.21 24.97 29.66
C THR A 30 -9.10 23.95 28.96
N LEU A 31 -9.03 23.93 27.62
CA LEU A 31 -9.56 22.85 26.81
C LEU A 31 -9.04 21.56 27.44
N THR A 32 -9.92 20.87 28.16
CA THR A 32 -9.71 19.52 28.64
C THR A 32 -9.73 18.64 27.39
N VAL A 33 -8.66 18.71 26.59
CA VAL A 33 -8.43 17.78 25.50
C VAL A 33 -8.42 16.42 26.16
N ASN A 34 -9.50 15.68 25.93
CA ASN A 34 -9.79 14.38 26.52
C ASN A 34 -8.51 13.53 26.42
N ALA A 35 -8.10 12.88 27.51
CA ALA A 35 -6.85 12.12 27.56
C ALA A 35 -6.79 11.07 26.43
N GLU A 36 -7.96 10.59 26.00
CA GLU A 36 -8.14 9.71 24.86
C GLU A 36 -7.84 10.38 23.51
N ALA A 37 -8.27 11.63 23.31
CA ALA A 37 -7.93 12.43 22.14
C ALA A 37 -6.42 12.72 22.07
N LYS A 38 -5.76 12.97 23.21
CA LYS A 38 -4.28 13.11 23.26
C LYS A 38 -3.56 11.81 22.88
N LYS A 39 -4.06 10.66 23.36
CA LYS A 39 -3.51 9.34 22.99
C LYS A 39 -3.73 9.05 21.50
N ALA A 40 -4.90 9.37 20.96
CA ALA A 40 -5.21 9.21 19.54
C ALA A 40 -4.30 10.08 18.65
N ALA A 41 -4.13 11.35 18.99
CA ALA A 41 -3.22 12.26 18.29
C ALA A 41 -1.77 11.77 18.32
N LYS A 42 -1.31 11.25 19.47
CA LYS A 42 0.04 10.69 19.60
C LYS A 42 0.22 9.44 18.71
N ARG A 43 -0.77 8.55 18.65
CA ARG A 43 -0.73 7.36 17.76
C ARG A 43 -0.68 7.78 16.29
N ALA A 44 -1.54 8.73 15.90
CA ALA A 44 -1.56 9.24 14.53
C ALA A 44 -0.21 9.86 14.15
N HIS A 45 0.38 10.66 15.04
CA HIS A 45 1.68 11.30 14.79
C HIS A 45 2.81 10.28 14.61
N VAL A 46 2.87 9.23 15.43
CA VAL A 46 3.87 8.16 15.29
C VAL A 46 3.66 7.37 13.99
N ALA A 47 2.41 7.17 13.57
CA ALA A 47 2.09 6.46 12.33
C ALA A 47 2.42 7.26 11.06
N LEU A 48 2.58 8.58 11.12
CA LEU A 48 2.88 9.40 9.94
C LEU A 48 4.16 8.94 9.23
N ALA A 49 5.22 8.62 9.99
CA ALA A 49 6.50 8.17 9.42
C ALA A 49 6.35 6.89 8.58
N LEU A 50 5.44 5.99 8.97
CA LEU A 50 5.14 4.77 8.20
C LEU A 50 4.63 5.09 6.78
N PHE A 51 3.96 6.22 6.60
CA PHE A 51 3.36 6.61 5.31
C PHE A 51 4.22 7.61 4.55
N SER A 52 4.88 8.54 5.25
CA SER A 52 5.68 9.60 4.62
C SER A 52 7.11 9.18 4.33
N GLU A 53 7.73 8.37 5.19
CA GLU A 53 9.12 7.93 5.06
C GLU A 53 9.22 6.55 4.42
N ASP A 54 8.46 5.59 4.95
CA ASP A 54 8.46 4.20 4.45
C ASP A 54 7.51 4.00 3.24
N LEU A 55 6.76 5.04 2.86
CA LEU A 55 5.85 5.07 1.70
C LEU A 55 4.82 3.93 1.69
N HIS A 56 4.37 3.48 2.87
CA HIS A 56 3.33 2.47 2.95
C HIS A 56 1.94 3.03 2.55
N PRO A 57 1.04 2.21 1.98
CA PRO A 57 -0.33 2.61 1.75
C PRO A 57 -1.08 2.78 3.07
N PHE A 58 -1.92 3.82 3.18
CA PHE A 58 -2.74 4.07 4.39
C PHE A 58 -3.60 2.88 4.82
N LYS A 59 -4.03 2.05 3.86
CA LYS A 59 -4.86 0.86 4.11
C LYS A 59 -4.16 -0.23 4.92
N ILE A 60 -2.82 -0.18 5.10
CA ILE A 60 -2.09 -1.20 5.86
C ILE A 60 -2.60 -1.32 7.31
N THR A 61 -3.06 -0.22 7.92
CA THR A 61 -3.54 -0.19 9.30
C THR A 61 -4.89 -0.86 9.49
N GLU A 62 -5.66 -1.06 8.40
CA GLU A 62 -6.94 -1.77 8.41
C GLU A 62 -6.76 -3.28 8.15
N GLY A 63 -5.58 -3.70 7.69
CA GLY A 63 -5.30 -5.09 7.35
C GLY A 63 -5.29 -6.00 8.58
N GLY A 64 -6.04 -7.11 8.53
CA GLY A 64 -6.10 -8.08 9.63
C GLY A 64 -4.74 -8.66 10.02
N SER A 65 -3.84 -8.85 9.05
CA SER A 65 -2.47 -9.33 9.31
C SER A 65 -1.63 -8.32 10.10
N PHE A 66 -1.75 -7.02 9.77
CA PHE A 66 -1.05 -5.96 10.50
C PHE A 66 -1.58 -5.82 11.93
N MET A 67 -2.91 -5.92 12.13
CA MET A 67 -3.50 -5.92 13.47
C MET A 67 -3.03 -7.12 14.31
N ALA A 68 -3.01 -8.32 13.73
CA ALA A 68 -2.52 -9.53 14.41
C ALA A 68 -1.04 -9.39 14.79
N PHE A 69 -0.23 -8.85 13.89
CA PHE A 69 1.18 -8.55 14.15
C PHE A 69 1.35 -7.53 15.29
N ALA A 70 0.64 -6.40 15.24
CA ALA A 70 0.70 -5.38 16.27
C ALA A 70 0.26 -5.91 17.65
N GLN A 71 -0.81 -6.71 17.69
CA GLN A 71 -1.26 -7.35 18.92
C GLN A 71 -0.20 -8.32 19.47
N THR A 72 0.43 -9.12 18.61
CA THR A 72 1.52 -10.02 19.01
C THR A 72 2.68 -9.26 19.63
N MET A 73 3.06 -8.10 19.05
CA MET A 73 4.11 -7.24 19.60
C MET A 73 3.73 -6.68 20.98
N LEU A 74 2.47 -6.28 21.17
CA LEU A 74 1.97 -5.85 22.47
C LEU A 74 1.99 -6.99 23.49
N ASP A 75 1.58 -8.20 23.12
CA ASP A 75 1.55 -9.37 23.99
C ASP A 75 2.97 -9.79 24.42
N ILE A 76 3.95 -9.72 23.50
CA ILE A 76 5.37 -9.91 23.83
C ILE A 76 5.83 -8.85 24.83
N GLY A 77 5.46 -7.58 24.60
CA GLY A 77 5.76 -6.48 25.51
C GLY A 77 5.17 -6.67 26.91
N LEU A 78 3.91 -7.12 27.00
CA LEU A 78 3.22 -7.39 28.27
C LEU A 78 3.86 -8.53 29.05
N LYS A 79 4.35 -9.57 28.35
CA LYS A 79 5.01 -10.72 28.98
C LYS A 79 6.47 -10.42 29.37
N SER A 80 7.09 -9.41 28.77
CA SER A 80 8.44 -9.02 29.08
C SER A 80 8.51 -8.28 30.42
N ARG A 81 9.38 -8.74 31.32
CA ARG A 81 9.68 -8.04 32.58
C ARG A 81 10.64 -6.87 32.42
N ALA A 82 11.20 -6.69 31.22
CA ALA A 82 12.17 -5.66 30.90
C ALA A 82 11.71 -4.80 29.72
N ARG A 83 12.25 -3.59 29.64
CA ARG A 83 12.03 -2.70 28.49
C ARG A 83 12.64 -3.33 27.23
N LEU A 84 11.81 -3.60 26.23
CA LEU A 84 12.24 -4.10 24.94
C LEU A 84 12.56 -2.95 23.99
N LEU A 85 13.59 -3.12 23.16
CA LEU A 85 13.89 -2.22 22.04
C LEU A 85 13.33 -2.83 20.76
N ALA A 86 12.71 -2.00 19.91
CA ALA A 86 12.06 -2.48 18.69
C ALA A 86 13.00 -3.29 17.78
N LYS A 87 14.26 -2.85 17.65
CA LYS A 87 15.30 -3.54 16.85
C LYS A 87 15.61 -4.96 17.32
N ASP A 88 15.37 -5.26 18.59
CA ASP A 88 15.68 -6.56 19.20
C ASP A 88 14.44 -7.49 19.18
N VAL A 89 13.24 -6.93 18.96
CA VAL A 89 11.99 -7.67 18.86
C VAL A 89 11.65 -8.01 17.41
N LEU A 90 11.92 -7.08 16.49
CA LEU A 90 11.63 -7.26 15.08
C LEU A 90 12.63 -8.22 14.44
N ALA A 91 12.12 -9.21 13.72
CA ALA A 91 12.94 -10.10 12.94
C ALA A 91 13.61 -9.35 11.77
N GLN A 92 14.85 -9.71 11.45
CA GLN A 92 15.52 -9.19 10.27
C GLN A 92 14.80 -9.65 8.99
N PRO A 93 14.82 -8.85 7.91
CA PRO A 93 14.14 -9.20 6.65
C PRO A 93 14.52 -10.58 6.10
N THR A 94 15.79 -10.96 6.22
CA THR A 94 16.30 -12.26 5.77
C THR A 94 15.70 -13.42 6.56
N THR A 95 15.44 -13.23 7.86
CA THR A 95 14.78 -14.24 8.71
C THR A 95 13.33 -14.42 8.30
N VAL A 96 12.60 -13.31 8.07
CA VAL A 96 11.20 -13.36 7.60
C VAL A 96 11.13 -14.04 6.23
N GLN A 97 12.02 -13.70 5.31
CA GLN A 97 12.08 -14.31 3.99
C GLN A 97 12.33 -15.84 4.06
N ARG A 98 13.23 -16.28 4.93
CA ARG A 98 13.51 -17.71 5.15
C ARG A 98 12.29 -18.43 5.73
N ALA A 99 11.65 -17.84 6.74
CA ALA A 99 10.43 -18.41 7.33
C ALA A 99 9.32 -18.55 6.30
N LEU A 100 9.09 -17.52 5.49
CA LEU A 100 8.12 -17.54 4.39
C LEU A 100 8.44 -18.64 3.36
N ALA A 101 9.71 -18.86 3.04
CA ALA A 101 10.12 -19.92 2.11
C ALA A 101 9.82 -21.32 2.66
N VAL A 102 9.98 -21.53 3.97
CA VAL A 102 9.63 -22.79 4.65
C VAL A 102 8.11 -22.99 4.62
N GLU A 103 7.34 -22.00 5.02
CA GLU A 103 5.87 -22.06 5.02
C GLU A 103 5.31 -22.29 3.61
N ALA A 104 5.86 -21.60 2.61
CA ALA A 104 5.49 -21.83 1.21
C ALA A 104 5.81 -23.25 0.73
N LYS A 105 6.92 -23.84 1.20
CA LYS A 105 7.29 -25.22 0.87
C LYS A 105 6.31 -26.21 1.51
N GLU A 106 5.90 -25.98 2.75
CA GLU A 106 4.91 -26.79 3.45
C GLU A 106 3.53 -26.70 2.79
N ALA A 107 3.08 -25.49 2.46
CA ALA A 107 1.83 -25.27 1.73
C ALA A 107 1.83 -26.02 0.38
N ARG A 108 2.94 -25.96 -0.36
CA ARG A 108 3.12 -26.74 -1.61
C ARG A 108 3.10 -28.24 -1.35
N ALA A 109 3.71 -28.71 -0.26
CA ALA A 109 3.71 -30.12 0.11
C ALA A 109 2.30 -30.64 0.42
N MET A 110 1.44 -29.82 1.04
CA MET A 110 0.03 -30.16 1.26
C MET A 110 -0.80 -30.16 -0.03
N LEU A 111 -0.49 -29.24 -0.96
CA LEU A 111 -1.17 -29.17 -2.26
C LEU A 111 -0.78 -30.31 -3.19
N LYS A 112 0.48 -30.75 -3.14
CA LYS A 112 1.04 -31.79 -4.01
C LYS A 112 0.20 -33.07 -4.08
N PRO A 113 -0.21 -33.74 -2.98
CA PRO A 113 -1.03 -34.95 -3.06
C PRO A 113 -2.42 -34.67 -3.64
N ARG A 114 -3.01 -33.49 -3.37
CA ARG A 114 -4.30 -33.09 -3.96
C ARG A 114 -4.18 -32.95 -5.48
N LEU A 115 -3.08 -32.35 -5.94
CA LEU A 115 -2.80 -32.21 -7.37
C LEU A 115 -2.41 -33.54 -8.05
N GLN A 116 -1.80 -34.48 -7.32
CA GLN A 116 -1.45 -35.81 -7.84
C GLN A 116 -2.64 -36.78 -7.88
N ALA A 117 -3.62 -36.62 -6.97
CA ALA A 117 -4.84 -37.42 -6.93
C ALA A 117 -5.77 -37.13 -8.13
N HIS A 118 -5.64 -35.96 -8.73
CA HIS A 118 -6.31 -35.62 -9.98
C HIS A 118 -5.32 -35.80 -11.13
N PRO A 119 -5.50 -36.79 -12.03
CA PRO A 119 -4.67 -36.86 -13.22
C PRO A 119 -4.76 -35.50 -13.92
N ILE A 120 -3.62 -34.89 -14.23
CA ILE A 120 -3.55 -33.69 -15.06
C ILE A 120 -4.11 -34.11 -16.41
N SER A 121 -5.43 -33.97 -16.57
CA SER A 121 -6.06 -34.18 -17.86
C SER A 121 -5.41 -33.19 -18.80
N SER A 122 -5.05 -33.62 -20.01
CA SER A 122 -4.54 -32.75 -21.08
C SER A 122 -5.64 -31.83 -21.62
N THR A 123 -6.53 -31.36 -20.74
CA THR A 123 -7.49 -30.31 -21.04
C THR A 123 -6.75 -28.99 -20.94
N SER A 124 -6.75 -28.28 -22.06
CA SER A 124 -6.27 -26.90 -22.05
C SER A 124 -7.40 -26.03 -21.54
N PHE A 125 -7.10 -25.00 -20.76
CA PHE A 125 -8.10 -24.06 -20.29
C PHE A 125 -7.77 -22.67 -20.85
N ILE A 126 -8.81 -21.94 -21.22
CA ILE A 126 -8.72 -20.50 -21.46
C ILE A 126 -9.42 -19.80 -20.29
N SER A 127 -8.71 -18.91 -19.62
CA SER A 127 -9.28 -18.02 -18.61
C SER A 127 -9.22 -16.59 -19.12
N LEU A 128 -10.37 -15.91 -19.12
CA LEU A 128 -10.45 -14.50 -19.44
C LEU A 128 -10.62 -13.69 -18.16
N THR A 129 -9.64 -12.83 -17.89
CA THR A 129 -9.65 -11.91 -16.75
C THR A 129 -9.75 -10.48 -17.27
N CYS A 130 -10.72 -9.73 -16.76
CA CYS A 130 -10.84 -8.30 -17.01
C CYS A 130 -10.18 -7.54 -15.87
N SER A 131 -9.14 -6.77 -16.21
CA SER A 131 -8.45 -5.90 -15.28
C SER A 131 -8.78 -4.45 -15.62
N TYR A 132 -9.36 -3.72 -14.68
CA TYR A 132 -9.67 -2.29 -14.85
C TYR A 132 -9.46 -1.51 -13.57
N ILE A 133 -9.25 -0.20 -13.72
CA ILE A 133 -9.13 0.73 -12.60
C ILE A 133 -10.45 1.47 -12.46
N THR A 134 -11.04 1.41 -11.26
CA THR A 134 -12.26 2.12 -10.93
C THR A 134 -12.01 3.61 -10.68
N TYR A 135 -13.07 4.40 -10.63
CA TYR A 135 -12.98 5.85 -10.33
C TYR A 135 -12.36 6.17 -8.96
N ASP A 136 -12.40 5.23 -8.01
CA ASP A 136 -11.74 5.32 -6.71
C ASP A 136 -10.30 4.77 -6.71
N TRP A 137 -9.66 4.67 -7.88
CA TRP A 137 -8.27 4.22 -8.06
C TRP A 137 -7.99 2.83 -7.47
N LYS A 138 -8.98 1.94 -7.49
CA LYS A 138 -8.78 0.54 -7.12
C LYS A 138 -8.59 -0.29 -8.38
N LEU A 139 -7.54 -1.11 -8.39
CA LEU A 139 -7.38 -2.16 -9.38
C LEU A 139 -8.40 -3.27 -9.08
N VAL A 140 -9.23 -3.59 -10.05
CA VAL A 140 -10.18 -4.69 -9.99
C VAL A 140 -9.75 -5.73 -11.02
N ASP A 141 -9.44 -6.93 -10.54
CA ASP A 141 -9.17 -8.10 -11.36
C ASP A 141 -10.35 -9.07 -11.23
N GLN A 142 -11.18 -9.11 -12.27
CA GLN A 142 -12.36 -9.98 -12.29
C GLN A 142 -12.20 -11.07 -13.34
N VAL A 143 -12.23 -12.33 -12.90
CA VAL A 143 -12.32 -13.47 -13.83
C VAL A 143 -13.71 -13.47 -14.44
N LEU A 144 -13.79 -13.27 -15.76
CA LEU A 144 -15.04 -13.29 -16.52
C LEU A 144 -15.46 -14.73 -16.85
N GLY A 145 -14.49 -15.62 -17.08
CA GLY A 145 -14.83 -17.00 -17.37
C GLY A 145 -13.62 -17.88 -17.52
N VAL A 146 -13.84 -19.17 -17.30
CA VAL A 146 -12.91 -20.24 -17.61
C VAL A 146 -13.63 -21.23 -18.53
N ARG A 147 -13.01 -21.59 -19.65
CA ARG A 147 -13.51 -22.61 -20.58
C ARG A 147 -12.48 -23.72 -20.72
N SER A 148 -12.95 -24.95 -20.72
CA SER A 148 -12.14 -26.12 -21.04
C SER A 148 -12.12 -26.31 -22.55
N LEU A 149 -10.93 -26.43 -23.12
CA LEU A 149 -10.64 -26.72 -24.51
C LEU A 149 -10.19 -28.18 -24.56
N SER A 150 -11.14 -29.10 -24.44
CA SER A 150 -10.87 -30.53 -24.55
C SER A 150 -10.89 -30.95 -26.03
N ASN A 151 -9.78 -31.49 -26.54
CA ASN A 151 -9.66 -32.16 -27.85
C ASN A 151 -9.86 -31.30 -29.12
N GLU A 152 -9.96 -29.97 -29.01
CA GLU A 152 -10.09 -29.08 -30.15
C GLU A 152 -8.75 -28.44 -30.55
N PRO A 153 -8.53 -28.14 -31.85
CA PRO A 153 -7.29 -27.49 -32.27
C PRO A 153 -7.21 -26.09 -31.68
N HIS A 154 -6.14 -25.80 -30.94
CA HIS A 154 -5.83 -24.49 -30.31
C HIS A 154 -5.47 -23.42 -31.34
N THR A 155 -6.33 -23.24 -32.34
CA THR A 155 -6.17 -22.26 -33.40
C THR A 155 -6.55 -20.88 -32.88
N ALA A 156 -5.91 -19.85 -33.44
CA ALA A 156 -6.24 -18.47 -33.12
C ALA A 156 -7.72 -18.14 -33.36
N ILE A 157 -8.37 -18.79 -34.34
CA ILE A 157 -9.79 -18.63 -34.65
C ILE A 157 -10.65 -19.15 -33.49
N PHE A 158 -10.35 -20.34 -32.99
CA PHE A 158 -11.10 -20.94 -31.88
C PHE A 158 -10.97 -20.13 -30.60
N ILE A 159 -9.75 -19.73 -30.23
CA ILE A 159 -9.48 -18.85 -29.09
C ILE A 159 -10.25 -17.53 -29.21
N LYS A 160 -10.27 -16.92 -30.41
CA LYS A 160 -11.02 -15.69 -30.68
C LYS A 160 -12.52 -15.90 -30.50
N ASN A 161 -13.07 -17.01 -30.98
CA ASN A 161 -14.49 -17.33 -30.86
C ASN A 161 -14.88 -17.54 -29.39
N GLU A 162 -14.11 -18.31 -28.63
CA GLU A 162 -14.33 -18.54 -27.20
C GLU A 162 -14.23 -17.24 -26.39
N THR A 163 -13.20 -16.43 -26.64
CA THR A 163 -13.05 -15.12 -26.00
C THR A 163 -14.23 -14.21 -26.32
N SER A 164 -14.67 -14.19 -27.59
CA SER A 164 -15.84 -13.40 -28.01
C SER A 164 -17.14 -13.90 -27.39
N SER A 165 -17.27 -15.21 -27.19
CA SER A 165 -18.41 -15.83 -26.52
C SER A 165 -18.50 -15.37 -25.05
N ILE A 166 -17.39 -15.47 -24.31
CA ILE A 166 -17.32 -15.00 -22.91
C ILE A 166 -17.66 -13.50 -22.84
N LEU A 167 -17.09 -12.67 -23.71
CA LEU A 167 -17.38 -11.23 -23.71
C LEU A 167 -18.85 -10.92 -24.01
N LYS A 168 -19.50 -11.70 -24.90
CA LYS A 168 -20.94 -11.56 -25.21
C LYS A 168 -21.82 -11.89 -24.00
N GLU A 169 -21.45 -12.86 -23.17
CA GLU A 169 -22.20 -13.20 -21.94
C GLU A 169 -22.32 -12.00 -20.99
N TYR A 170 -21.32 -11.12 -20.99
CA TYR A 170 -21.28 -9.89 -20.20
C TYR A 170 -21.78 -8.65 -20.96
N GLY A 171 -22.32 -8.80 -22.18
CA GLY A 171 -22.78 -7.70 -23.02
C GLY A 171 -21.66 -6.78 -23.53
N ILE A 172 -20.41 -7.25 -23.48
CA ILE A 172 -19.23 -6.51 -23.95
C ILE A 172 -19.06 -6.79 -25.44
N PHE A 173 -19.72 -5.98 -26.28
CA PHE A 173 -19.64 -6.12 -27.73
C PHE A 173 -18.38 -5.44 -28.28
N SER A 174 -17.47 -6.22 -28.85
CA SER A 174 -16.34 -5.70 -29.62
C SER A 174 -16.79 -5.40 -31.05
N THR A 175 -17.20 -4.17 -31.36
CA THR A 175 -17.39 -3.70 -32.75
C THR A 175 -16.05 -3.36 -33.42
N THR A 176 -14.98 -3.17 -32.65
CA THR A 176 -13.62 -3.02 -33.17
C THR A 176 -12.91 -4.37 -33.24
N PRO A 177 -12.24 -4.72 -34.35
CA PRO A 177 -11.38 -5.89 -34.40
C PRO A 177 -10.22 -5.70 -33.41
N ILE A 178 -10.04 -6.66 -32.50
CA ILE A 178 -8.85 -6.75 -31.65
C ILE A 178 -7.66 -6.96 -32.59
N ASN A 179 -6.86 -5.92 -32.78
CA ASN A 179 -5.72 -5.92 -33.67
C ASN A 179 -4.56 -6.68 -32.99
N LEU A 180 -4.47 -7.98 -33.26
CA LEU A 180 -3.42 -8.86 -32.74
C LEU A 180 -2.04 -8.59 -33.35
N ASP A 181 -1.92 -7.67 -34.32
CA ASP A 181 -0.67 -7.36 -35.03
C ASP A 181 0.16 -6.23 -34.37
N ALA A 182 -0.32 -5.60 -33.29
CA ALA A 182 0.36 -4.47 -32.64
C ALA A 182 1.64 -4.84 -31.87
N GLY A 183 2.07 -6.11 -31.89
CA GLY A 183 3.16 -6.65 -31.07
C GLY A 183 4.44 -7.07 -31.82
N ARG A 184 4.61 -6.76 -33.11
CA ARG A 184 5.93 -6.94 -33.77
C ARG A 184 6.90 -5.85 -33.33
N HIS A 185 7.39 -5.96 -32.09
CA HIS A 185 8.60 -5.28 -31.66
C HIS A 185 9.74 -5.69 -32.60
N LYS A 186 10.23 -4.72 -33.40
CA LYS A 186 11.51 -4.87 -34.09
C LYS A 186 12.57 -5.21 -33.04
N PRO A 187 13.44 -6.22 -33.26
CA PRO A 187 14.55 -6.46 -32.35
C PRO A 187 15.38 -5.18 -32.27
N PHE A 188 15.61 -4.73 -31.03
CA PHE A 188 16.50 -3.62 -30.73
C PHE A 188 17.91 -4.04 -31.14
N ILE A 189 18.35 -3.60 -32.33
CA ILE A 189 19.74 -3.73 -32.75
C ILE A 189 20.52 -2.72 -31.91
N GLY A 190 21.10 -3.20 -30.81
CA GLY A 190 22.05 -2.44 -30.01
C GLY A 190 23.21 -1.99 -30.90
N ASN A 191 23.40 -0.68 -30.97
CA ASN A 191 24.48 -0.06 -31.71
C ASN A 191 25.77 -0.26 -30.89
N ASP A 192 26.45 -1.38 -31.08
CA ASP A 192 27.76 -1.65 -30.48
C ASP A 192 28.79 -0.71 -31.11
N GLY A 193 29.16 0.34 -30.35
CA GLY A 193 30.30 1.19 -30.64
C GLY A 193 31.62 0.40 -30.69
N PRO A 194 32.67 0.96 -31.33
CA PRO A 194 33.83 0.20 -31.79
C PRO A 194 34.65 -0.41 -30.63
N ARG A 195 34.69 -1.74 -30.59
CA ARG A 195 35.60 -2.55 -29.75
C ARG A 195 37.05 -2.19 -30.06
N ARG A 196 37.75 -1.59 -29.08
CA ARG A 196 39.21 -1.44 -29.10
C ARG A 196 39.85 -2.84 -29.10
N LYS A 197 40.62 -3.14 -30.14
CA LYS A 197 41.47 -4.33 -30.23
C LYS A 197 42.60 -4.21 -29.21
N ALA A 198 42.65 -5.12 -28.24
CA ALA A 198 43.86 -5.34 -27.44
C ALA A 198 44.83 -6.18 -28.29
N GLN A 199 45.98 -5.61 -28.61
CA GLN A 199 47.08 -6.27 -29.29
C GLN A 199 47.74 -7.29 -28.36
N ALA A 200 48.03 -8.46 -28.91
CA ALA A 200 48.89 -9.47 -28.32
C ALA A 200 50.32 -8.93 -28.17
N LEU A 201 50.95 -9.20 -27.02
CA LEU A 201 52.38 -9.05 -26.85
C LEU A 201 52.94 -10.35 -26.27
N HIS A 202 53.66 -11.05 -27.12
CA HIS A 202 54.61 -12.11 -26.77
C HIS A 202 55.66 -11.59 -25.78
N ARG A 203 55.91 -12.36 -24.73
CA ARG A 203 57.22 -12.93 -24.40
C ARG A 203 57.06 -14.02 -23.35
#